data_AF-C1H4J2-F1
#
_entry.id   AF-C1H4J2-F1
#
_cell.length_a   1.000
_cell.length_b   1.000
_cell.length_c   1.000
_cell.angle_alpha   90.00
_cell.angle_beta   90.00
_cell.angle_gamma   90.00
#
_symmetry.space_group_name_H-M   'P 1'
#
loop_
_entity.id
_entity.type
_entity.pdbx_description
1 polymer ?
#
loop_
_entity_poly.entity_id
_entity_poly.type
_entity_poly.pdbx_seq_one_letter_code
_entity_poly.pdbx_strand_id
1 'polypeptide(L)'
;MLFSSTFIKFTALVLATRAAASPVVVGIEPQARRVCYDETPALHCYSGGSDIPQNVNETDVSFIAASLRAYGRQTRLGRLLTMTTADAPDCGEWFLYSRNSAAAYAKKIDMTYNSSVLFEEIANTIDGGTGVVKQTGIFRCRTDGGSYGVQVNATAPAYTTKEYIEAGLKPSGIIIKIVANK
;
A
#
# COMPACT_ATOMS: atom_id res chain seq x y z
N MET A 1 -47.83 -9.60 56.73
CA MET A 1 -47.63 -8.33 57.46
C MET A 1 -47.24 -7.27 56.44
N LEU A 2 -48.06 -6.21 56.32
CA LEU A 2 -47.84 -5.07 55.43
C LEU A 2 -46.72 -4.19 56.01
N PHE A 3 -45.70 -3.87 55.23
CA PHE A 3 -44.89 -2.68 55.45
C PHE A 3 -44.77 -1.92 54.13
N SER A 4 -45.62 -0.92 54.00
CA SER A 4 -45.58 0.14 53.01
C SER A 4 -44.77 1.29 53.60
N SER A 5 -43.76 1.82 52.91
CA SER A 5 -43.15 3.11 53.26
C SER A 5 -42.36 3.72 52.09
N THR A 6 -42.86 4.90 51.70
CA THR A 6 -42.15 6.10 51.21
C THR A 6 -41.39 6.07 49.88
N PHE A 7 -42.08 6.65 48.88
CA PHE A 7 -41.57 7.22 47.64
C PHE A 7 -40.66 8.43 47.92
N ILE A 8 -39.36 8.33 47.63
CA ILE A 8 -38.47 9.49 47.62
C ILE A 8 -38.55 10.12 46.22
N LYS A 9 -39.13 11.32 46.16
CA LYS A 9 -39.19 12.17 44.95
C LYS A 9 -37.83 12.85 44.78
N PHE A 10 -37.00 12.37 43.87
CA PHE A 10 -35.82 13.12 43.43
C PHE A 10 -36.16 13.99 42.23
N THR A 11 -36.11 15.30 42.46
CA THR A 11 -36.32 16.39 41.52
C THR A 11 -35.25 16.34 40.42
N ALA A 12 -35.66 16.11 39.18
CA ALA A 12 -34.77 16.16 38.02
C ALA A 12 -34.42 17.62 37.69
N LEU A 13 -33.21 18.05 38.06
CA LEU A 13 -32.65 19.34 37.67
C LEU A 13 -32.19 19.23 36.20
N VAL A 14 -33.01 19.70 35.27
CA VAL A 14 -32.67 19.73 33.84
C VAL A 14 -31.68 20.88 33.61
N LEU A 15 -30.39 20.55 33.59
CA LEU A 15 -29.31 21.48 33.25
C LEU A 15 -29.39 21.80 31.74
N ALA A 16 -29.72 23.04 31.42
CA ALA A 16 -29.74 23.56 30.05
C ALA A 16 -28.31 23.56 29.47
N THR A 17 -27.96 22.51 28.74
CA THR A 17 -26.69 22.45 28.00
C THR A 17 -26.77 23.40 26.82
N ARG A 18 -26.07 24.54 26.93
CA ARG A 18 -25.83 25.48 25.84
C ARG A 18 -25.15 24.75 24.69
N ALA A 19 -25.78 24.76 23.53
CA ALA A 19 -25.19 24.29 22.28
C ALA A 19 -23.96 25.16 21.98
N ALA A 20 -22.77 24.64 22.29
CA ALA A 20 -21.53 25.21 21.80
C ALA A 20 -21.49 24.96 20.29
N ALA A 21 -21.71 26.03 19.51
CA ALA A 21 -21.44 26.03 18.09
C ALA A 21 -19.95 25.69 17.91
N SER A 22 -19.66 24.44 17.55
CA SER A 22 -18.30 24.00 17.31
C SER A 22 -17.81 24.68 16.03
N PRO A 23 -16.64 25.32 16.04
CA PRO A 23 -16.06 25.86 14.83
C PRO A 23 -15.90 24.71 13.84
N VAL A 24 -16.48 24.86 12.65
CA VAL A 24 -16.16 24.00 11.51
C VAL A 24 -14.69 24.25 11.24
N VAL A 25 -13.83 23.40 11.77
CA VAL A 25 -12.46 23.28 11.28
C VAL A 25 -12.65 22.77 9.86
N VAL A 26 -12.59 23.71 8.91
CA VAL A 26 -12.43 23.38 7.50
C VAL A 26 -11.18 22.55 7.47
N GLY A 27 -11.35 21.23 7.37
CA GLY A 27 -10.24 20.30 7.32
C GLY A 27 -9.37 20.78 6.18
N ILE A 28 -8.20 21.31 6.50
CA ILE A 28 -7.11 21.33 5.55
C ILE A 28 -6.83 19.84 5.38
N GLU A 29 -7.50 19.21 4.41
CA GLU A 29 -7.14 17.87 3.97
C GLU A 29 -5.63 17.94 3.75
N PRO A 30 -4.82 17.22 4.54
CA PRO A 30 -3.39 17.18 4.31
C PRO A 30 -3.29 16.70 2.88
N GLN A 31 -2.87 17.58 1.97
CA GLN A 31 -2.78 17.28 0.55
C GLN A 31 -1.99 15.99 0.43
N ALA A 32 -2.67 14.85 0.22
CA ALA A 32 -2.05 13.53 0.30
C ALA A 32 -0.82 13.45 -0.62
N ARG A 33 -0.84 14.24 -1.70
CA ARG A 33 0.28 14.47 -2.62
C ARG A 33 1.59 14.86 -1.95
N ARG A 34 1.56 15.79 -0.98
CA ARG A 34 2.77 16.24 -0.28
C ARG A 34 3.29 15.20 0.71
N VAL A 35 2.45 14.27 1.16
CA VAL A 35 2.85 13.30 2.18
C VAL A 35 3.86 12.30 1.61
N CYS A 36 3.65 11.83 0.37
CA CYS A 36 4.48 10.81 -0.25
C CYS A 36 5.44 11.35 -1.33
N TYR A 37 5.94 12.59 -1.18
CA TYR A 37 6.89 13.21 -2.11
C TYR A 37 6.40 13.28 -3.58
N ASP A 38 5.09 13.49 -3.78
CA ASP A 38 4.46 13.49 -5.11
C ASP A 38 4.64 12.18 -5.92
N GLU A 39 5.05 11.07 -5.27
CA GLU A 39 5.09 9.75 -5.93
C GLU A 39 3.66 9.30 -6.30
N THR A 40 3.52 8.75 -7.51
CA THR A 40 2.23 8.33 -8.06
C THR A 40 2.25 6.87 -8.52
N PRO A 41 1.09 6.25 -8.78
CA PRO A 41 1.04 4.92 -9.38
C PRO A 41 1.55 4.85 -10.83
N ALA A 42 1.83 5.97 -11.50
CA ALA A 42 2.35 5.96 -12.87
C ALA A 42 3.80 5.42 -12.89
N LEU A 43 4.18 4.77 -14.00
CA LEU A 43 5.56 4.31 -14.18
C LEU A 43 6.47 5.54 -14.24
N HIS A 44 7.41 5.61 -13.31
CA HIS A 44 8.44 6.66 -13.24
C HIS A 44 9.82 6.01 -13.27
N CYS A 45 10.56 6.22 -14.36
CA CYS A 45 11.95 5.80 -14.44
C CYS A 45 12.84 6.90 -13.84
N TYR A 46 13.85 6.53 -13.05
CA TYR A 46 14.72 7.49 -12.38
C TYR A 46 15.79 8.07 -13.32
N SER A 47 15.34 8.65 -14.43
CA SER A 47 16.17 9.16 -15.52
C SER A 47 15.84 10.60 -15.92
N GLY A 48 14.87 11.24 -15.24
CA GLY A 48 14.47 12.62 -15.48
C GLY A 48 15.49 13.64 -14.94
N GLY A 49 15.24 14.94 -15.20
CA GLY A 49 16.22 16.01 -14.99
C GLY A 49 16.71 16.19 -13.54
N SER A 50 15.90 15.85 -12.54
CA SER A 50 16.28 15.84 -11.12
C SER A 50 16.40 14.44 -10.53
N ASP A 51 16.18 13.39 -11.33
CA ASP A 51 16.29 12.01 -10.87
C ASP A 51 17.76 11.56 -10.85
N ILE A 52 18.04 10.55 -10.04
CA ILE A 52 19.35 9.89 -9.97
C ILE A 52 19.19 8.46 -10.50
N PRO A 53 19.79 8.13 -11.66
CA PRO A 53 19.83 6.75 -12.14
C PRO A 53 20.44 5.80 -11.12
N GLN A 54 19.81 4.64 -10.95
CA GLN A 54 20.15 3.70 -9.90
C GLN A 54 21.30 2.76 -10.30
N ASN A 55 21.67 2.71 -11.58
CA ASN A 55 22.72 1.86 -12.13
C ASN A 55 22.55 0.38 -11.75
N VAL A 56 21.31 -0.11 -11.77
CA VAL A 56 20.97 -1.51 -11.48
C VAL A 56 21.30 -2.40 -12.68
N ASN A 57 21.69 -3.64 -12.44
CA ASN A 57 21.84 -4.66 -13.49
C ASN A 57 20.48 -5.31 -13.77
N GLU A 58 20.05 -5.31 -15.03
CA GLU A 58 18.78 -5.91 -15.47
C GLU A 58 18.65 -7.41 -15.12
N THR A 59 19.77 -8.14 -15.02
CA THR A 59 19.78 -9.54 -14.59
C THR A 59 19.39 -9.68 -13.12
N ASP A 60 19.85 -8.76 -12.27
CA ASP A 60 19.50 -8.75 -10.85
C ASP A 60 18.02 -8.39 -10.65
N VAL A 61 17.52 -7.38 -11.40
CA VAL A 61 16.09 -7.01 -11.40
C VAL A 61 15.20 -8.19 -11.82
N SER A 62 15.61 -8.90 -12.88
CA SER A 62 14.92 -10.11 -13.34
C SER A 62 14.91 -11.21 -12.28
N PHE A 63 16.02 -11.38 -11.56
CA PHE A 63 16.13 -12.37 -10.50
C PHE A 63 15.21 -12.02 -9.32
N ILE A 64 15.12 -10.75 -8.94
CA ILE A 64 14.21 -10.27 -7.90
C ILE A 64 12.76 -10.60 -8.27
N ALA A 65 12.32 -10.26 -9.49
CA ALA A 65 10.96 -10.56 -9.94
C ALA A 65 10.67 -12.06 -9.92
N ALA A 66 11.60 -12.89 -10.40
CA ALA A 66 11.48 -14.35 -10.35
C ALA A 66 11.36 -14.88 -8.90
N SER A 67 12.14 -14.34 -7.97
CA SER A 67 12.15 -14.74 -6.56
C SER A 67 10.84 -14.37 -5.87
N LEU A 68 10.34 -13.15 -6.07
CA LEU A 68 9.06 -12.69 -5.54
C LEU A 68 7.89 -13.49 -6.11
N ARG A 69 7.93 -13.82 -7.40
CA ARG A 69 6.94 -14.69 -8.04
C ARG A 69 6.94 -16.11 -7.45
N ALA A 70 8.11 -16.69 -7.27
CA ALA A 70 8.24 -18.02 -6.64
C ALA A 70 7.72 -18.01 -5.21
N TYR A 71 8.04 -16.98 -4.42
CA TYR A 71 7.50 -16.79 -3.07
C TYR A 71 5.97 -16.66 -3.07
N GLY A 72 5.43 -15.84 -3.97
CA GLY A 72 3.99 -15.65 -4.15
C GLY A 72 3.24 -16.95 -4.41
N ARG A 73 3.82 -17.88 -5.17
CA ARG A 73 3.21 -19.14 -5.59
C ARG A 73 3.33 -20.29 -4.58
N GLN A 74 3.87 -20.04 -3.39
CA GLN A 74 3.95 -21.07 -2.34
C GLN A 74 2.60 -21.40 -1.70
N THR A 75 1.56 -20.60 -1.93
CA THR A 75 0.20 -20.86 -1.45
C THR A 75 -0.78 -20.93 -2.61
N ARG A 76 -1.86 -21.69 -2.44
CA ARG A 76 -2.84 -21.96 -3.51
C ARG A 76 -3.51 -20.70 -4.07
N LEU A 77 -3.83 -19.73 -3.23
CA LEU A 77 -4.45 -18.46 -3.64
C LEU A 77 -3.40 -17.37 -3.96
N GLY A 78 -2.12 -17.65 -3.72
CA GLY A 78 -1.05 -16.67 -3.75
C GLY A 78 -0.84 -15.97 -2.41
N ARG A 79 0.42 -15.65 -2.09
CA ARG A 79 0.76 -14.85 -0.90
C ARG A 79 0.46 -13.37 -1.16
N LEU A 80 -0.12 -12.73 -0.16
CA LEU A 80 -0.37 -11.30 -0.14
C LEU A 80 0.73 -10.56 0.62
N LEU A 81 1.11 -9.40 0.11
CA LEU A 81 1.75 -8.33 0.86
C LEU A 81 0.66 -7.40 1.37
N THR A 82 0.51 -7.25 2.68
CA THR A 82 -0.46 -6.32 3.29
C THR A 82 0.26 -5.17 3.98
N MET A 83 -0.01 -3.94 3.56
CA MET A 83 0.48 -2.71 4.19
C MET A 83 -0.69 -1.94 4.79
N THR A 84 -0.80 -1.96 6.12
CA THR A 84 -1.86 -1.23 6.82
C THR A 84 -1.51 0.26 6.94
N THR A 85 -2.52 1.11 7.13
CA THR A 85 -2.32 2.54 7.38
C THR A 85 -1.66 2.77 8.74
N ALA A 86 -1.89 1.88 9.71
CA ALA A 86 -1.27 1.94 11.03
C ALA A 86 0.25 1.65 10.98
N ASP A 87 0.67 0.71 10.13
CA ASP A 87 2.08 0.31 10.02
C ASP A 87 2.90 1.14 9.03
N ALA A 88 2.22 1.97 8.22
CA ALA A 88 2.84 2.84 7.21
C ALA A 88 2.13 4.23 7.15
N PRO A 89 2.05 4.97 8.28
CA PRO A 89 1.26 6.20 8.38
C PRO A 89 1.82 7.36 7.54
N ASP A 90 3.12 7.35 7.28
CA ASP A 90 3.91 8.38 6.58
C ASP A 90 4.51 7.84 5.28
N CYS A 91 3.70 7.09 4.54
CA CYS A 91 4.10 6.45 3.29
C CYS A 91 5.23 5.43 3.49
N GLY A 92 5.10 4.59 4.52
CA GLY A 92 6.09 3.59 4.90
C GLY A 92 6.56 2.73 3.72
N GLU A 93 7.87 2.49 3.67
CA GLU A 93 8.55 1.74 2.63
C GLU A 93 9.17 0.47 3.22
N TRP A 94 8.82 -0.68 2.66
CA TRP A 94 9.21 -1.99 3.17
C TRP A 94 10.09 -2.72 2.17
N PHE A 95 11.19 -3.27 2.68
CA PHE A 95 12.08 -4.12 1.90
C PHE A 95 11.37 -5.41 1.48
N LEU A 96 11.51 -5.78 0.21
CA LEU A 96 10.97 -7.02 -0.34
C LEU A 96 12.06 -8.05 -0.61
N TYR A 97 13.08 -7.66 -1.37
CA TYR A 97 14.17 -8.54 -1.79
C TYR A 97 15.31 -7.73 -2.41
N SER A 98 16.55 -8.19 -2.29
CA SER A 98 17.70 -7.62 -3.03
C SER A 98 18.54 -8.70 -3.69
N ARG A 99 19.24 -8.29 -4.74
CA ARG A 99 20.21 -9.10 -5.44
C ARG A 99 21.31 -8.19 -5.98
N ASN A 100 22.53 -8.40 -5.50
CA ASN A 100 23.74 -7.72 -5.97
C ASN A 100 23.53 -6.20 -6.13
N SER A 101 23.32 -5.70 -7.35
CA SER A 101 23.18 -4.27 -7.64
C SER A 101 21.79 -3.68 -7.37
N ALA A 102 20.75 -4.51 -7.21
CA ALA A 102 19.36 -4.06 -7.18
C ALA A 102 18.65 -4.47 -5.89
N ALA A 103 17.73 -3.62 -5.42
CA ALA A 103 16.81 -3.89 -4.33
C ALA A 103 15.37 -3.48 -4.71
N ALA A 104 14.41 -4.29 -4.28
CA ALA A 104 12.98 -4.02 -4.43
C ALA A 104 12.35 -3.62 -3.10
N TYR A 105 11.58 -2.55 -3.14
CA TYR A 105 10.80 -2.04 -2.01
C TYR A 105 9.33 -1.87 -2.41
N ALA A 106 8.43 -2.09 -1.46
CA ALA A 106 7.03 -1.68 -1.57
C ALA A 106 6.82 -0.43 -0.73
N LYS A 107 6.22 0.60 -1.32
CA LYS A 107 5.88 1.82 -0.61
C LYS A 107 4.39 2.06 -0.64
N LYS A 108 3.81 2.33 0.53
CA LYS A 108 2.40 2.74 0.63
C LYS A 108 2.27 4.20 0.24
N ILE A 109 1.38 4.52 -0.69
CA ILE A 109 1.16 5.91 -1.17
C ILE A 109 -0.28 6.39 -1.01
N ASP A 110 -1.18 5.52 -0.57
CA ASP A 110 -2.56 5.86 -0.24
C ASP A 110 -2.88 5.40 1.19
N MET A 111 -3.11 6.35 2.08
CA MET A 111 -3.26 6.14 3.51
C MET A 111 -4.73 6.13 3.92
N THR A 112 -5.65 6.16 2.95
CA THR A 112 -7.10 6.16 3.20
C THR A 112 -7.67 4.76 3.47
N TYR A 113 -6.93 3.70 3.15
CA TYR A 113 -7.33 2.30 3.37
C TYR A 113 -6.12 1.38 3.55
N ASN A 114 -6.34 0.18 4.09
CA ASN A 114 -5.32 -0.86 4.14
C ASN A 114 -5.13 -1.51 2.77
N SER A 115 -3.88 -1.62 2.33
CA SER A 115 -3.55 -2.13 1.00
C SER A 115 -3.11 -3.58 1.10
N SER A 116 -3.55 -4.43 0.17
CA SER A 116 -3.08 -5.82 0.11
C SER A 116 -3.04 -6.34 -1.32
N VAL A 117 -1.87 -6.78 -1.79
CA VAL A 117 -1.63 -7.17 -3.18
C VAL A 117 -0.85 -8.48 -3.27
N LEU A 118 -0.99 -9.20 -4.37
CA LEU A 118 -0.28 -10.45 -4.58
C LEU A 118 1.20 -10.25 -4.90
N PHE A 119 2.08 -11.08 -4.31
CA PHE A 119 3.49 -11.11 -4.69
C PHE A 119 3.72 -11.46 -6.18
N GLU A 120 2.79 -12.20 -6.79
CA GLU A 120 2.80 -12.43 -8.24
C GLU A 120 2.57 -11.14 -9.03
N GLU A 121 1.70 -10.25 -8.56
CA GLU A 121 1.45 -8.95 -9.20
C GLU A 121 2.60 -7.99 -8.97
N ILE A 122 3.24 -8.02 -7.79
CA ILE A 122 4.50 -7.31 -7.54
C ILE A 122 5.56 -7.75 -8.55
N ALA A 123 5.74 -9.05 -8.74
CA ALA A 123 6.70 -9.56 -9.71
C ALA A 123 6.37 -9.12 -11.15
N ASN A 124 5.09 -9.19 -11.55
CA ASN A 124 4.63 -8.74 -12.86
C ASN A 124 4.75 -7.22 -13.04
N THR A 125 4.64 -6.44 -11.95
CA THR A 125 4.90 -5.00 -11.96
C THR A 125 6.37 -4.69 -12.24
N ILE A 126 7.28 -5.57 -11.78
CA ILE A 126 8.71 -5.40 -12.01
C ILE A 126 9.07 -5.79 -13.45
N ASP A 127 8.75 -7.01 -13.90
CA ASP A 127 9.23 -7.55 -15.19
C ASP A 127 8.19 -7.58 -16.33
N GLY A 128 6.94 -7.20 -16.08
CA GLY A 128 5.86 -7.29 -17.06
C GLY A 128 5.27 -8.70 -17.24
N GLY A 129 5.67 -9.68 -16.43
CA GLY A 129 5.19 -11.06 -16.48
C GLY A 129 6.18 -12.04 -17.10
N THR A 130 5.76 -13.29 -17.24
CA THR A 130 6.59 -14.37 -17.77
C THR A 130 6.52 -14.40 -19.29
N GLY A 131 7.66 -14.21 -19.95
CA GLY A 131 7.79 -14.29 -21.41
C GLY A 131 9.12 -13.71 -21.88
N VAL A 132 9.38 -13.77 -23.19
CA VAL A 132 10.58 -13.18 -23.80
C VAL A 132 10.50 -11.64 -23.81
N VAL A 133 9.29 -11.09 -23.69
CA VAL A 133 8.96 -9.68 -23.92
C VAL A 133 8.52 -9.04 -22.59
N LYS A 134 9.50 -8.51 -21.85
CA LYS A 134 9.32 -7.81 -20.56
C LYS A 134 8.98 -6.33 -20.75
N GLN A 135 7.83 -6.03 -21.36
CA GLN A 135 7.57 -4.69 -21.94
C GLN A 135 6.59 -3.81 -21.17
N THR A 136 6.10 -4.23 -19.99
CA THR A 136 5.06 -3.46 -19.28
C THR A 136 5.41 -3.11 -17.84
N GLY A 137 6.50 -3.65 -17.27
CA GLY A 137 6.92 -3.37 -15.90
C GLY A 137 8.03 -2.31 -15.76
N ILE A 138 8.51 -2.14 -14.52
CA ILE A 138 9.67 -1.29 -14.15
C ILE A 138 10.93 -1.66 -14.95
N PHE A 139 11.04 -2.90 -15.43
CA PHE A 139 12.12 -3.39 -16.29
C PHE A 139 12.36 -2.51 -17.53
N ARG A 140 11.34 -1.78 -18.02
CA ARG A 140 11.50 -0.79 -19.10
C ARG A 140 12.46 0.35 -18.76
N CYS A 141 12.63 0.65 -17.49
CA CYS A 141 13.57 1.65 -16.99
C CYS A 141 15.03 1.17 -17.02
N ARG A 142 15.27 -0.10 -17.39
CA ARG A 142 16.61 -0.69 -17.54
C ARG A 142 17.49 -0.40 -16.31
N THR A 143 18.68 0.16 -16.53
CA THR A 143 19.67 0.49 -15.52
C THR A 143 19.27 1.65 -14.63
N ASP A 144 18.31 2.48 -15.03
CA ASP A 144 17.91 3.65 -14.27
C ASP A 144 17.13 3.27 -13.01
N GLY A 145 16.49 2.09 -13.00
CA GLY A 145 15.50 1.75 -11.98
C GLY A 145 14.27 2.65 -12.07
N GLY A 146 13.32 2.44 -11.19
CA GLY A 146 12.08 3.20 -11.23
C GLY A 146 11.07 2.78 -10.18
N SER A 147 9.94 3.49 -10.17
CA SER A 147 8.75 3.15 -9.41
C SER A 147 7.55 2.88 -10.31
N TYR A 148 6.66 2.00 -9.88
CA TYR A 148 5.38 1.80 -10.55
C TYR A 148 4.31 1.29 -9.58
N GLY A 149 3.07 1.76 -9.73
CA GLY A 149 1.93 1.18 -9.02
C GLY A 149 1.80 -0.31 -9.32
N VAL A 150 1.41 -1.10 -8.32
CA VAL A 150 1.24 -2.55 -8.51
C VAL A 150 0.18 -2.79 -9.59
N GLN A 151 0.55 -3.56 -10.61
CA GLN A 151 -0.31 -3.93 -11.72
C GLN A 151 -1.19 -5.12 -11.31
N VAL A 152 -2.38 -4.77 -10.83
CA VAL A 152 -3.31 -5.70 -10.19
C VAL A 152 -4.21 -6.40 -11.21
N ASN A 153 -4.34 -7.71 -11.08
CA ASN A 153 -5.42 -8.46 -11.67
C ASN A 153 -6.60 -8.53 -10.67
N ALA A 154 -7.55 -7.61 -10.80
CA ALA A 154 -8.69 -7.50 -9.89
C ALA A 154 -9.59 -8.75 -9.84
N THR A 155 -9.44 -9.67 -10.79
CA THR A 155 -10.19 -10.95 -10.85
C THR A 155 -9.49 -12.09 -10.10
N ALA A 156 -8.30 -11.86 -9.53
CA ALA A 156 -7.57 -12.89 -8.80
C ALA A 156 -8.39 -13.42 -7.60
N PRO A 157 -8.50 -14.75 -7.41
CA PRO A 157 -9.32 -15.33 -6.35
C PRO A 157 -8.95 -14.90 -4.92
N ALA A 158 -7.73 -14.42 -4.69
CA ALA A 158 -7.32 -13.89 -3.39
C ALA A 158 -8.19 -12.71 -2.92
N TYR A 159 -8.68 -11.90 -3.86
CA TYR A 159 -9.45 -10.68 -3.59
C TYR A 159 -10.95 -10.91 -3.35
N THR A 160 -11.42 -12.15 -3.52
CA THR A 160 -12.82 -12.53 -3.30
C THR A 160 -13.00 -13.45 -2.09
N THR A 161 -11.92 -13.69 -1.33
CA THR A 161 -12.00 -14.42 -0.06
C THR A 161 -12.79 -13.63 0.98
N LYS A 162 -13.47 -14.35 1.87
CA LYS A 162 -14.23 -13.73 2.97
C LYS A 162 -13.32 -12.88 3.84
N GLU A 163 -12.13 -13.39 4.14
CA GLU A 163 -11.13 -12.74 4.97
C GLU A 163 -10.65 -11.42 4.36
N TYR A 164 -10.41 -11.38 3.05
CA TYR A 164 -9.99 -10.16 2.35
C TYR A 164 -11.09 -9.09 2.36
N ILE A 165 -12.34 -9.49 2.13
CA ILE A 165 -13.50 -8.61 2.09
C ILE A 165 -13.82 -8.06 3.48
N GLU A 166 -13.88 -8.91 4.50
CA GLU A 166 -14.21 -8.51 5.88
C GLU A 166 -13.11 -7.64 6.50
N ALA A 167 -11.84 -7.83 6.10
CA ALA A 167 -10.74 -6.96 6.51
C ALA A 167 -10.74 -5.59 5.80
N GLY A 168 -11.61 -5.36 4.81
CA GLY A 168 -11.73 -4.09 4.10
C GLY A 168 -10.51 -3.72 3.25
N LEU A 169 -9.71 -4.71 2.85
CA LEU A 169 -8.46 -4.50 2.11
C LEU A 169 -8.72 -4.02 0.67
N LYS A 170 -7.80 -3.24 0.11
CA LYS A 170 -7.84 -2.79 -1.29
C LYS A 170 -6.58 -3.22 -2.03
N PRO A 171 -6.71 -3.70 -3.29
CA PRO A 171 -5.55 -4.13 -4.07
C PRO A 171 -4.96 -2.93 -4.83
N SER A 172 -4.66 -1.86 -4.09
CA SER A 172 -4.16 -0.59 -4.63
C SER A 172 -3.42 0.19 -3.55
N GLY A 173 -2.85 1.35 -3.90
CA GLY A 173 -2.19 2.24 -2.93
C GLY A 173 -0.76 1.82 -2.56
N ILE A 174 -0.17 0.86 -3.29
CA ILE A 174 1.22 0.44 -3.17
C ILE A 174 1.93 0.69 -4.50
N ILE A 175 3.12 1.30 -4.44
CA ILE A 175 4.09 1.31 -5.54
C ILE A 175 5.23 0.36 -5.22
N ILE A 176 5.84 -0.19 -6.26
CA ILE A 176 7.06 -0.98 -6.19
C ILE A 176 8.20 -0.13 -6.73
N LYS A 177 9.35 -0.18 -6.05
CA LYS A 177 10.56 0.56 -6.43
C LYS A 177 11.68 -0.41 -6.70
N ILE A 178 12.43 -0.15 -7.76
CA ILE A 178 13.72 -0.80 -8.07
C ILE A 178 14.81 0.25 -7.96
N VAL A 179 15.68 0.07 -6.96
CA VAL A 179 16.75 1.00 -6.61
C VAL A 179 18.08 0.29 -6.48
N ALA A 180 19.16 1.07 -6.40
CA ALA A 180 20.48 0.54 -6.15
C ALA A 180 20.53 -0.13 -4.77
N ASN A 181 21.08 -1.34 -4.69
CA ASN A 181 21.38 -2.00 -3.43
C ASN A 181 22.76 -1.54 -2.95
N LYS A 182 22.78 -0.60 -2.00
CA LYS A 182 24.00 0.04 -1.47
C LYS A 182 24.03 -0.06 0.04
#